data_AF-V6TVI0-F1
#
_entry.id   AF-V6TVI0-F1
#
_cell.length_a   1.000
_cell.length_b   1.000
_cell.length_c   1.000
_cell.angle_alpha   90.00
_cell.angle_beta   90.00
_cell.angle_gamma   90.00
#
_symmetry.space_group_name_H-M   'P 1'
#
loop_
_entity.id
_entity.type
_entity.pdbx_description
1 polymer ?
#
loop_
_entity_poly.entity_id
_entity_poly.type
_entity_poly.pdbx_seq_one_letter_code
_entity_poly.pdbx_strand_id
1 'polypeptide(L)'
;MGLKFLTTMGQLHEHYANNPAEEFAAFVTFSDGYNATPIGTTEGEVLDLSGFTRYGAGEPNTTCLLIGNMENRTVSIIPFDNVPTLTSINEFASLTTMEQFQCLFS
;
A
#
# COMPACT_ATOMS: atom_id res chain seq x y z
N MET A 1 4.84 -9.62 13.65
CA MET A 1 4.47 -10.26 12.36
C MET A 1 4.96 -9.32 11.27
N GLY A 2 5.59 -9.82 10.21
CA GLY A 2 6.26 -8.98 9.22
C GLY A 2 5.31 -8.25 8.26
N LEU A 3 5.81 -7.18 7.64
CA LEU A 3 5.10 -6.37 6.63
C LEU A 3 4.73 -7.22 5.40
N LYS A 4 3.44 -7.26 5.03
CA LYS A 4 2.98 -7.94 3.80
C LYS A 4 2.93 -6.99 2.63
N PHE A 5 3.55 -7.35 1.50
CA PHE A 5 3.42 -6.58 0.27
C PHE A 5 2.24 -7.05 -0.58
N LEU A 6 1.30 -6.15 -0.87
CA LEU A 6 0.05 -6.43 -1.59
C LEU A 6 0.06 -5.69 -2.93
N THR A 7 -0.12 -6.42 -4.02
CA THR A 7 0.06 -5.92 -5.39
C THR A 7 -1.25 -5.72 -6.14
N THR A 8 -2.36 -6.26 -5.63
CA THR A 8 -3.67 -6.16 -6.28
C THR A 8 -4.76 -5.66 -5.33
N MET A 9 -5.83 -5.10 -5.89
CA MET A 9 -7.00 -4.68 -5.12
C MET A 9 -7.68 -5.85 -4.39
N GLY A 10 -7.76 -7.02 -5.02
CA GLY A 10 -8.28 -8.24 -4.38
C GLY A 10 -7.50 -8.59 -3.11
N GLN A 11 -6.16 -8.51 -3.16
CA GLN A 11 -5.31 -8.75 -1.99
C GLN A 11 -5.50 -7.69 -0.90
N LEU A 12 -5.65 -6.41 -1.28
CA LEU A 12 -5.91 -5.32 -0.33
C LEU A 12 -7.25 -5.50 0.37
N HIS A 13 -8.32 -5.82 -0.37
CA HIS A 13 -9.64 -6.08 0.20
C HIS A 13 -9.64 -7.32 1.09
N GLU A 14 -9.01 -8.42 0.65
CA GLU A 14 -8.90 -9.64 1.44
C GLU A 14 -8.11 -9.40 2.73
N HIS A 15 -6.99 -8.66 2.65
CA HIS A 15 -6.20 -8.30 3.82
C HIS A 15 -6.97 -7.39 4.77
N TYR A 16 -7.70 -6.41 4.24
CA TYR A 16 -8.54 -5.53 5.04
C TYR A 16 -9.65 -6.29 5.79
N ALA A 17 -10.29 -7.25 5.13
CA ALA A 17 -11.39 -8.02 5.71
C ALA A 17 -10.91 -9.05 6.76
N ASN A 18 -9.79 -9.71 6.50
CA ASN A 18 -9.37 -10.88 7.26
C ASN A 18 -8.22 -10.61 8.24
N ASN A 19 -7.36 -9.62 7.96
CA ASN A 19 -6.15 -9.34 8.73
C ASN A 19 -5.99 -7.84 9.06
N PRO A 20 -7.02 -7.16 9.62
CA PRO A 20 -6.99 -5.71 9.81
C PRO A 20 -5.88 -5.23 10.77
N ALA A 21 -5.44 -6.10 11.68
CA ALA A 21 -4.38 -5.84 12.66
C ALA A 21 -2.96 -5.90 12.06
N GLU A 22 -2.80 -6.50 10.88
CA GLU A 22 -1.48 -6.71 10.28
C GLU A 22 -1.07 -5.54 9.37
N GLU A 23 0.19 -5.14 9.46
CA GLU A 23 0.75 -4.13 8.57
C GLU A 23 0.90 -4.65 7.15
N PHE A 24 0.55 -3.82 6.18
CA PHE A 24 0.74 -4.09 4.77
C PHE A 24 1.42 -2.91 4.06
N ALA A 25 2.00 -3.21 2.91
CA ALA A 25 2.56 -2.24 2.00
C ALA A 25 2.02 -2.46 0.58
N ALA A 26 1.76 -1.39 -0.16
CA ALA A 26 1.34 -1.44 -1.55
C ALA A 26 1.86 -0.22 -2.31
N PHE A 27 2.29 -0.40 -3.55
CA PHE A 27 2.49 0.73 -4.45
C PHE A 27 1.14 1.14 -5.03
N VAL A 28 0.78 2.41 -4.86
CA VAL A 28 -0.49 2.96 -5.30
C VAL A 28 -0.29 4.29 -6.03
N THR A 29 -1.23 4.62 -6.91
CA THR A 29 -1.38 5.96 -7.47
C THR A 29 -2.64 6.58 -6.87
N PHE A 30 -2.50 7.75 -6.26
CA PHE A 30 -3.64 8.52 -5.78
C PHE A 30 -4.36 9.15 -6.98
N SER A 31 -5.66 8.91 -7.12
CA SER A 31 -6.49 9.59 -8.12
C SER A 31 -7.00 10.93 -7.60
N ASP A 32 -7.23 11.02 -6.30
CA ASP A 32 -7.52 12.25 -5.56
C ASP A 32 -6.89 12.19 -4.16
N GLY A 33 -7.38 13.01 -3.22
CA GLY A 33 -6.89 13.03 -1.85
C GLY A 33 -7.01 11.72 -1.07
N TYR A 34 -7.98 10.89 -1.40
CA TYR A 34 -8.37 9.75 -0.56
C TYR A 34 -8.49 8.44 -1.34
N ASN A 35 -8.65 8.50 -2.65
CA ASN A 35 -8.77 7.34 -3.50
C ASN A 35 -7.42 6.97 -4.10
N ALA A 36 -7.04 5.70 -3.93
CA ALA A 36 -5.77 5.18 -4.42
C ALA A 36 -5.97 3.87 -5.19
N THR A 37 -5.24 3.67 -6.28
CA THR A 37 -5.28 2.45 -7.09
C THR A 37 -3.90 1.79 -7.09
N PRO A 38 -3.79 0.49 -6.79
CA PRO A 38 -2.53 -0.24 -6.88
C PRO A 38 -1.91 -0.17 -8.26
N ILE A 39 -0.58 -0.07 -8.31
CA ILE A 39 0.14 -0.07 -9.57
C ILE A 39 0.12 -1.49 -10.16
N GLY A 40 -0.31 -1.62 -11.41
CA GLY A 40 -0.36 -2.89 -12.12
C GLY A 40 -1.72 -3.61 -12.10
N THR A 41 -2.78 -2.96 -11.59
CA THR A 41 -4.16 -3.46 -11.69
C THR A 41 -4.92 -2.85 -12.87
N THR A 42 -5.98 -3.52 -13.33
CA THR A 42 -6.91 -3.02 -14.35
C THR A 42 -7.67 -1.79 -13.88
N GLU A 43 -8.02 -0.91 -14.83
CA GLU A 43 -8.76 0.34 -14.60
C GLU A 43 -10.12 0.09 -13.90
N GLY A 44 -10.42 0.88 -12.86
CA GLY A 44 -11.78 1.00 -12.29
C GLY A 44 -11.93 0.71 -10.80
N GLU A 45 -10.97 0.05 -10.15
CA GLU A 45 -11.02 -0.25 -8.71
C GLU A 45 -10.17 0.75 -7.90
N VAL A 46 -10.75 1.27 -6.82
CA VAL A 46 -10.12 2.26 -5.93
C VAL A 46 -10.19 1.79 -4.48
N LEU A 47 -9.08 1.95 -3.76
CA LEU A 47 -9.02 1.86 -2.31
C LEU A 47 -9.40 3.21 -1.72
N ASP A 48 -10.50 3.25 -0.97
CA ASP A 48 -10.94 4.45 -0.24
C ASP A 48 -10.19 4.58 1.09
N LEU A 49 -9.34 5.61 1.19
CA LEU A 49 -8.56 5.95 2.38
C LEU A 49 -9.17 7.09 3.19
N SER A 50 -10.42 7.52 2.90
CA SER A 50 -11.10 8.60 3.62
C SER A 50 -11.26 8.33 5.12
N GLY A 51 -11.26 7.05 5.52
CA GLY A 51 -11.25 6.63 6.92
C GLY A 51 -9.94 6.93 7.69
N PHE A 52 -8.84 7.24 6.98
CA PHE A 52 -7.48 7.37 7.53
C PHE A 52 -7.02 8.83 7.69
N THR A 53 -7.98 9.70 8.05
CA THR A 53 -7.89 11.18 8.17
C THR A 53 -6.66 11.81 8.84
N ARG A 54 -5.83 11.05 9.57
CA ARG A 54 -4.72 11.61 10.36
C ARG A 54 -3.44 11.93 9.55
N TYR A 55 -3.27 11.37 8.36
CA TYR A 55 -1.98 11.41 7.66
C TYR A 55 -1.97 12.19 6.33
N GLY A 56 -3.07 12.91 6.05
CA GLY A 56 -3.17 13.81 4.91
C GLY A 56 -3.77 13.16 3.67
N ALA A 57 -4.42 13.99 2.87
CA ALA A 57 -4.84 13.62 1.54
C ALA A 57 -3.59 13.38 0.67
N GLY A 58 -3.51 12.25 -0.04
CA GLY A 58 -2.47 12.04 -1.03
C GLY A 58 -2.57 13.11 -2.12
N GLU A 59 -1.43 13.57 -2.65
CA GLU A 59 -1.50 14.50 -3.78
C GLU A 59 -2.07 13.78 -5.01
N PRO A 60 -3.09 14.33 -5.69
CA PRO A 60 -3.68 13.70 -6.86
C PRO A 60 -2.63 13.42 -7.94
N ASN A 61 -2.75 12.27 -8.60
CA ASN A 61 -1.83 11.76 -9.62
C ASN A 61 -0.41 11.47 -9.12
N THR A 62 -0.26 11.24 -7.82
CA THR A 62 1.05 10.92 -7.21
C THR A 62 1.17 9.44 -6.95
N THR A 63 2.30 8.87 -7.36
CA THR A 63 2.67 7.51 -7.03
C THR A 63 3.32 7.45 -5.65
N CYS A 64 2.83 6.55 -4.81
CA CYS A 64 3.27 6.41 -3.43
C CYS A 64 3.46 4.94 -3.04
N LEU A 65 4.34 4.71 -2.08
CA LEU A 65 4.32 3.51 -1.25
C LEU A 65 3.40 3.79 -0.08
N LEU A 66 2.30 3.07 -0.03
CA LEU A 66 1.34 3.06 1.05
C LEU A 66 1.79 2.00 2.05
N ILE A 67 1.97 2.36 3.32
CA ILE A 67 2.15 1.41 4.42
C ILE A 67 1.00 1.60 5.40
N GLY A 68 0.16 0.60 5.58
CA GLY A 68 -1.08 0.73 6.34
C GLY A 68 -1.25 -0.32 7.43
N ASN A 69 -1.93 0.07 8.51
CA ASN A 69 -2.52 -0.82 9.50
C ASN A 69 -3.98 -0.36 9.71
N MET A 70 -4.90 -1.24 9.40
CA MET A 70 -6.30 -0.87 9.24
C MET A 70 -7.04 -0.80 10.58
N GLU A 71 -6.72 -1.70 11.52
CA GLU A 71 -7.25 -1.69 12.89
C GLU A 71 -6.84 -0.41 13.63
N ASN A 72 -5.56 -0.03 13.52
CA ASN A 72 -5.03 1.18 14.14
C ASN A 72 -5.38 2.46 13.38
N ARG A 73 -5.99 2.35 12.19
CA ARG A 73 -6.28 3.47 11.29
C ARG A 73 -5.06 4.32 10.98
N THR A 74 -3.91 3.68 10.81
CA THR A 74 -2.65 4.34 10.51
C THR A 74 -2.23 4.05 9.09
N VAL A 75 -1.86 5.09 8.36
CA VAL A 75 -1.34 5.00 7.00
C VAL A 75 -0.14 5.92 6.90
N SER A 76 0.98 5.41 6.40
CA SER A 76 2.14 6.20 5.98
C SER A 76 2.17 6.24 4.46
N ILE A 77 2.29 7.44 3.91
CA ILE A 77 2.35 7.69 2.47
C ILE A 77 3.75 8.20 2.15
N ILE A 78 4.49 7.44 1.35
CA ILE A 78 5.84 7.80 0.92
C ILE A 78 5.78 8.09 -0.59
N PRO A 79 5.82 9.36 -1.02
CA PRO A 79 5.71 9.72 -2.44
C PRO A 79 6.99 9.36 -3.21
N PHE A 80 6.83 9.11 -4.50
CA PHE A 80 7.91 8.93 -5.47
C PHE A 80 7.80 9.93 -6.61
N ASP A 81 8.93 10.42 -7.08
CA ASP A 81 9.00 11.31 -8.25
C ASP A 81 8.67 10.56 -9.57
N ASN A 82 8.82 9.24 -9.59
CA ASN A 82 8.61 8.41 -10.78
C ASN A 82 7.76 7.17 -10.46
N VAL A 83 7.00 6.72 -11.44
CA VAL A 83 6.26 5.45 -11.37
C VAL A 83 7.28 4.29 -11.35
N PRO A 84 7.30 3.44 -10.30
CA PRO A 84 8.18 2.29 -10.24
C PRO A 84 7.94 1.35 -11.42
N THR A 85 9.01 0.79 -11.99
CA THR A 85 8.88 -0.26 -13.00
C THR A 85 8.32 -1.53 -12.38
N LEU A 86 7.64 -2.37 -13.16
CA LEU A 86 7.13 -3.66 -12.69
C LEU A 86 8.24 -4.54 -12.08
N THR A 87 9.46 -4.48 -12.64
CA THR A 87 10.63 -5.16 -12.10
C THR A 87 10.94 -4.69 -10.67
N SER A 88 11.01 -3.38 -10.44
CA SER A 88 11.27 -2.80 -9.12
C SER A 88 10.19 -3.15 -8.09
N ILE A 89 8.92 -3.18 -8.52
CA ILE A 89 7.79 -3.60 -7.67
C ILE A 89 7.96 -5.05 -7.23
N ASN A 90 8.32 -5.94 -8.15
CA ASN A 90 8.52 -7.37 -7.86
C ASN A 90 9.77 -7.62 -6.99
N GLU A 91 10.84 -6.85 -7.20
CA GLU A 91 12.04 -6.89 -6.36
C GLU A 91 11.68 -6.49 -4.92
N PHE A 92 10.95 -5.39 -4.73
CA PHE A 92 10.49 -4.94 -3.42
C PHE A 92 9.58 -5.99 -2.76
N ALA A 93 8.61 -6.54 -3.50
CA ALA A 93 7.76 -7.63 -3.02
C ALA A 93 8.60 -8.80 -2.49
N SER A 94 9.64 -9.20 -3.23
CA SER A 94 10.53 -10.30 -2.84
C SER A 94 11.30 -9.97 -1.56
N LEU A 95 11.80 -8.73 -1.41
CA LEU A 95 12.48 -8.28 -0.18
C LEU A 95 11.59 -8.42 1.06
N THR A 96 10.28 -8.14 0.97
CA THR A 96 9.37 -8.25 2.12
C THR A 96 9.18 -9.69 2.63
N THR A 97 9.55 -10.68 1.82
CA THR A 97 9.50 -12.11 2.21
C THR A 97 10.78 -12.61 2.86
N MET A 98 11.85 -11.81 2.84
CA MET A 98 13.13 -12.16 3.47
C MET A 98 13.05 -11.99 4.99
N GLU A 99 13.58 -12.96 5.73
CA GLU A 99 13.58 -12.96 7.20
C GLU A 99 14.21 -11.69 7.78
N GLN A 100 15.32 -11.22 7.21
CA GLN A 100 16.00 -10.01 7.69
C GLN A 100 15.13 -8.76 7.57
N PHE A 101 14.32 -8.67 6.51
CA PHE A 101 13.41 -7.56 6.32
C PHE A 101 12.21 -7.65 7.26
N GLN A 102 11.66 -8.85 7.45
CA GLN A 102 10.54 -9.08 8.37
C GLN A 102 10.88 -8.70 9.82
N CYS A 103 12.13 -8.92 10.24
CA CYS A 103 12.64 -8.50 11.56
C CYS A 103 12.66 -6.97 11.76
N LEU A 104 12.58 -6.15 10.69
CA LEU A 104 12.50 -4.69 10.82
C LEU A 104 11.09 -4.20 11.20
N PHE A 105 10.08 -5.04 11.01
CA PHE A 105 8.66 -4.73 11.20
C PHE A 105 8.01 -5.66 12.25
N SER A 106 8.81 -6.36 13.07
CA SER A 106 8.37 -7.34 14.07
C SER A 106 8.30 -6.80 15.48
#